data_AF-A0A538K4B9-F1
#
_entry.id   AF-A0A538K4B9-F1
#
_cell.length_a   1.000
_cell.length_b   1.000
_cell.length_c   1.000
_cell.angle_alpha   90.00
_cell.angle_beta   90.00
_cell.angle_gamma   90.00
#
_symmetry.space_group_name_H-M   'P 1'
#
loop_
_entity.id
_entity.type
_entity.pdbx_description
1 polymer ?
#
loop_
_entity_poly.entity_id
_entity_poly.type
_entity_poly.pdbx_seq_one_letter_code
_entity_poly.pdbx_strand_id
1 'polypeptide(L)'
;MVSQVKALLQQELVAAPPTSAGYINPLHYVTVWERTDQGVDANMPVGAPILAPCRIKILAIIPNWYAGQPLIYWELLEGPDAGKIQFVAEEITDLATPGSYLQQGQPIARYAPSGTGIEFGWSTTNGVTLAMATTGYEEGIPTPAGKSIRAWLNSLGANAGNG
;
A
#
# COMPACT_ATOMS: atom_id res chain seq x y z
N MET A 1 -3.92 28.81 -0.56
CA MET A 1 -4.74 28.23 -1.64
C MET A 1 -3.87 27.84 -2.84
N VAL A 2 -3.38 28.78 -3.67
CA VAL A 2 -2.59 28.45 -4.88
C VAL A 2 -1.25 27.75 -4.58
N SER A 3 -0.59 28.08 -3.46
CA SER A 3 0.69 27.45 -3.07
C SER A 3 0.55 26.00 -2.59
N GLN A 4 -0.52 25.68 -1.86
CA GLN A 4 -0.83 24.30 -1.44
C GLN A 4 -1.20 23.42 -2.63
N VAL A 5 -1.99 23.94 -3.57
CA VAL A 5 -2.33 23.22 -4.81
C VAL A 5 -1.06 22.96 -5.65
N LYS A 6 -0.15 23.94 -5.75
CA LYS A 6 1.15 23.73 -6.40
C LYS A 6 2.03 22.71 -5.68
N ALA A 7 2.04 22.68 -4.36
CA ALA A 7 2.82 21.71 -3.59
C ALA A 7 2.27 20.29 -3.75
N LEU A 8 0.94 20.13 -3.75
CA LEU A 8 0.26 18.86 -4.02
C LEU A 8 0.53 18.38 -5.46
N LEU A 9 0.46 19.27 -6.45
CA LEU A 9 0.80 18.97 -7.84
C LEU A 9 2.30 18.66 -8.05
N GLN A 10 3.20 19.35 -7.33
CA GLN A 10 4.63 19.05 -7.40
C GLN A 10 4.97 17.72 -6.76
N GLN A 11 4.25 17.29 -5.71
CA GLN A 11 4.37 15.92 -5.19
C GLN A 11 3.83 14.90 -6.20
N GLU A 12 2.72 15.16 -6.90
CA GLU A 12 2.21 14.26 -7.95
C GLU A 12 3.18 14.07 -9.14
N LEU A 13 4.15 14.98 -9.34
CA LEU A 13 5.09 14.96 -10.47
C LEU A 13 6.45 14.32 -10.17
N VAL A 14 6.74 13.95 -8.93
CA VAL A 14 7.93 13.13 -8.62
C VAL A 14 7.56 11.67 -8.88
N ALA A 15 7.58 11.27 -10.15
CA ALA A 15 7.49 9.86 -10.52
C ALA A 15 8.68 9.13 -9.88
N ALA A 16 8.40 8.24 -8.93
CA ALA A 16 9.41 7.33 -8.43
C ALA A 16 10.02 6.57 -9.63
N PRO A 17 11.34 6.45 -9.74
CA PRO A 17 11.97 5.80 -10.88
C PRO A 17 11.55 4.32 -10.92
N PRO A 18 11.17 3.78 -12.09
CA PRO A 18 10.85 2.37 -12.21
C PRO A 18 12.10 1.53 -11.91
N THR A 19 11.91 0.48 -11.13
CA THR A 19 12.94 -0.49 -10.75
C THR A 19 13.25 -1.43 -11.91
N SER A 20 14.28 -2.27 -11.78
CA SER A 20 14.60 -3.31 -12.77
C SER A 20 13.45 -4.30 -13.01
N ALA A 21 12.51 -4.42 -12.06
CA ALA A 21 11.29 -5.22 -12.18
C ALA A 21 10.13 -4.47 -12.87
N GLY A 22 10.32 -3.21 -13.24
CA GLY A 22 9.29 -2.34 -13.83
C GLY A 22 8.31 -1.78 -12.81
N TYR A 23 8.58 -1.90 -11.50
CA TYR A 23 7.73 -1.37 -10.42
C TYR A 23 8.27 -0.05 -9.86
N ILE A 24 7.38 0.78 -9.31
CA ILE A 24 7.77 1.89 -8.42
C ILE A 24 7.51 1.53 -6.97
N ASN A 25 8.21 2.17 -6.03
CA ASN A 25 7.86 2.11 -4.61
C ASN A 25 6.47 2.76 -4.38
N PRO A 26 5.43 1.99 -4.00
CA PRO A 26 4.10 2.53 -3.77
C PRO A 26 4.01 3.44 -2.54
N LEU A 27 4.99 3.31 -1.64
CA LEU A 27 5.08 3.98 -0.34
C LEU A 27 6.24 4.99 -0.29
N HIS A 28 6.50 5.67 -1.40
CA HIS A 28 7.61 6.63 -1.54
C HIS A 28 7.58 7.77 -0.50
N TYR A 29 6.40 8.09 0.04
CA TYR A 29 6.19 9.18 1.00
C TYR A 29 6.29 8.78 2.47
N VAL A 30 6.57 7.51 2.78
CA VAL A 30 6.68 7.04 4.16
C VAL A 30 7.81 7.77 4.88
N THR A 31 7.48 8.27 6.07
CA THR A 31 8.43 8.95 6.97
C THR A 31 8.82 8.09 8.17
N VAL A 32 7.95 7.16 8.57
CA VAL A 32 8.20 6.23 9.68
C VAL A 32 7.73 4.85 9.26
N TRP A 33 8.65 3.90 9.28
CA TRP A 33 8.34 2.48 9.19
C TRP A 33 8.19 1.92 10.60
N GLU A 34 7.16 1.11 10.81
CA GLU A 34 6.86 0.51 12.11
C GLU A 34 7.01 -1.01 12.04
N ARG A 35 6.03 -1.74 12.57
CA ARG A 35 6.09 -3.18 12.75
C ARG A 35 5.92 -3.91 11.42
N THR A 36 6.20 -5.21 11.49
CA THR A 36 5.79 -6.17 10.47
C THR A 36 5.03 -7.28 11.16
N ASP A 37 3.81 -7.52 10.71
CA ASP A 37 3.00 -8.65 11.15
C ASP A 37 2.19 -9.21 9.98
N GLN A 38 0.99 -8.73 9.65
CA GLN A 38 0.24 -9.19 8.46
C GLN A 38 0.77 -8.50 7.19
N GLY A 39 1.25 -7.28 7.34
CA GLY A 39 1.90 -6.44 6.36
C GLY A 39 3.03 -5.65 7.00
N VAL A 40 3.25 -4.43 6.50
CA VAL A 40 4.20 -3.46 7.07
C VAL A 40 3.42 -2.22 7.48
N ASP A 41 3.54 -1.88 8.75
CA ASP A 41 2.98 -0.66 9.31
C ASP A 41 3.82 0.55 8.93
N ALA A 42 3.17 1.66 8.58
CA ALA A 42 3.87 2.89 8.21
C ALA A 42 3.04 4.15 8.47
N ASN A 43 3.75 5.24 8.74
CA ASN A 43 3.19 6.60 8.78
C ASN A 43 3.80 7.46 7.67
N MET A 44 2.98 8.33 7.10
CA MET A 44 3.38 9.32 6.10
C MET A 44 2.60 10.64 6.31
N PRO A 45 2.96 11.74 5.62
CA PRO A 45 2.21 12.99 5.74
C PRO A 45 0.74 12.82 5.32
N VAL A 46 -0.18 13.45 6.06
CA VAL A 46 -1.62 13.47 5.72
C VAL A 46 -1.84 13.94 4.28
N GLY A 47 -2.63 13.17 3.53
CA GLY A 47 -2.92 13.41 2.12
C GLY A 47 -1.86 12.87 1.14
N ALA A 48 -0.74 12.35 1.64
CA ALA A 48 0.26 11.70 0.80
C ALA A 48 -0.37 10.49 0.08
N PRO A 49 -0.07 10.31 -1.22
CA PRO A 49 -0.67 9.23 -2.00
C PRO A 49 0.03 7.89 -1.75
N ILE A 50 -0.75 6.83 -1.67
CA ILE A 50 -0.29 5.46 -1.88
C ILE A 50 -0.45 5.15 -3.36
N LEU A 51 0.65 4.83 -4.05
CA LEU A 51 0.70 4.79 -5.51
C LEU A 51 0.53 3.36 -6.05
N ALA A 52 -0.07 3.25 -7.23
CA ALA A 52 -0.06 2.00 -8.00
C ALA A 52 1.38 1.65 -8.41
N PRO A 53 1.92 0.49 -7.98
CA PRO A 53 3.32 0.14 -8.24
C PRO A 53 3.59 -0.24 -9.70
N CYS A 54 2.56 -0.70 -10.42
CA CYS A 54 2.53 -0.95 -11.87
C CYS A 54 1.11 -0.67 -12.37
N ARG A 55 0.77 -1.13 -13.58
CA ARG A 55 -0.65 -1.22 -13.95
C ARG A 55 -1.37 -2.23 -13.05
N ILE A 56 -2.47 -1.81 -12.44
CA ILE A 56 -3.23 -2.63 -11.47
C ILE A 56 -4.72 -2.60 -11.77
N LYS A 57 -5.46 -3.55 -11.19
CA LYS A 57 -6.92 -3.56 -11.16
C LYS A 57 -7.40 -3.47 -9.71
N ILE A 58 -8.18 -2.44 -9.38
CA ILE A 58 -8.83 -2.36 -8.07
C ILE A 58 -9.92 -3.43 -7.99
N LEU A 59 -9.86 -4.29 -6.98
CA LEU A 59 -10.80 -5.40 -6.84
C LEU A 59 -12.01 -4.98 -6.00
N ALA A 60 -11.79 -4.54 -4.77
CA ALA A 60 -12.86 -4.11 -3.87
C ALA A 60 -12.33 -3.29 -2.68
N ILE A 61 -13.28 -2.77 -1.91
CA ILE A 61 -13.06 -2.06 -0.64
C ILE A 61 -13.85 -2.81 0.44
N ILE A 62 -13.23 -3.03 1.59
CA ILE A 62 -13.86 -3.50 2.82
C ILE A 62 -13.97 -2.27 3.74
N PRO A 63 -15.16 -1.66 3.91
CA PRO A 63 -15.27 -0.33 4.53
C PRO A 63 -15.00 -0.30 6.04
N ASN A 64 -15.29 -1.37 6.77
CA ASN A 64 -15.16 -1.45 8.23
C ASN A 64 -14.25 -2.61 8.63
N TRP A 65 -13.01 -2.57 8.17
CA TRP A 65 -12.07 -3.69 8.32
C TRP A 65 -11.42 -3.71 9.71
N TYR A 66 -10.83 -2.61 10.16
CA TYR A 66 -10.21 -2.50 11.49
C TYR A 66 -10.64 -1.21 12.19
N ALA A 67 -11.24 -1.33 13.37
CA ALA A 67 -11.75 -0.19 14.15
C ALA A 67 -12.66 0.77 13.34
N GLY A 68 -13.40 0.27 12.35
CA GLY A 68 -14.24 1.08 11.45
C GLY A 68 -13.50 1.73 10.28
N GLN A 69 -12.21 1.47 10.13
CA GLN A 69 -11.37 1.96 9.03
C GLN A 69 -11.33 0.96 7.86
N PRO A 70 -11.14 1.45 6.62
CA PRO A 70 -11.28 0.61 5.44
C PRO A 70 -10.01 -0.18 5.09
N LEU A 71 -10.19 -1.20 4.25
CA LEU A 71 -9.13 -1.87 3.49
C LEU A 71 -9.48 -1.82 2.01
N ILE A 72 -8.53 -1.46 1.15
CA ILE A 72 -8.65 -1.57 -0.31
C ILE A 72 -7.61 -2.56 -0.83
N TYR A 73 -8.00 -3.39 -1.81
CA TYR A 73 -7.10 -4.39 -2.39
C TYR A 73 -7.20 -4.47 -3.91
N TRP A 74 -6.08 -4.84 -4.55
CA TRP A 74 -5.91 -4.78 -6.00
C TRP A 74 -5.01 -5.90 -6.52
N GLU A 75 -5.20 -6.24 -7.78
CA GLU A 75 -4.36 -7.18 -8.53
C GLU A 75 -3.24 -6.44 -9.27
N LEU A 76 -2.02 -6.95 -9.20
CA LEU A 76 -0.91 -6.53 -10.05
C LEU A 76 -1.07 -7.12 -11.45
N LEU A 77 -1.07 -6.30 -12.50
CA LEU A 77 -1.28 -6.80 -13.87
C LEU A 77 0.01 -6.96 -14.67
N GLU A 78 1.13 -6.49 -14.12
CA GLU A 78 2.43 -6.43 -14.80
C GLU A 78 3.55 -6.77 -13.83
N GLY A 79 4.73 -7.07 -14.37
CA GLY A 79 5.94 -7.40 -13.63
C GLY A 79 6.00 -8.85 -13.11
N PRO A 80 7.06 -9.20 -12.36
CA PRO A 80 7.32 -10.58 -11.90
C PRO A 80 6.26 -11.15 -10.94
N ASP A 81 5.45 -10.27 -10.35
CA ASP A 81 4.40 -10.60 -9.37
C ASP A 81 2.99 -10.41 -9.95
N ALA A 82 2.85 -10.32 -11.28
CA ALA A 82 1.55 -10.23 -11.93
C ALA A 82 0.62 -11.38 -11.48
N GLY A 83 -0.65 -11.05 -11.20
CA GLY A 83 -1.65 -11.94 -10.62
C GLY A 83 -1.65 -12.00 -9.09
N LYS A 84 -0.63 -11.46 -8.40
CA LYS A 84 -0.67 -11.31 -6.94
C LYS A 84 -1.55 -10.14 -6.52
N ILE A 85 -2.15 -10.28 -5.33
CA ILE A 85 -3.05 -9.27 -4.76
C ILE A 85 -2.37 -8.55 -3.60
N GLN A 86 -2.42 -7.23 -3.60
CA GLN A 86 -1.94 -6.40 -2.50
C GLN A 86 -3.11 -5.68 -1.82
N PHE A 87 -2.90 -5.23 -0.59
CA PHE A 87 -3.82 -4.36 0.13
C PHE A 87 -3.10 -3.19 0.79
N VAL A 88 -3.86 -2.13 1.04
CA VAL A 88 -3.55 -1.14 2.08
C VAL A 88 -4.79 -0.95 2.94
N ALA A 89 -4.61 -0.81 4.24
CA ALA A 89 -5.68 -0.72 5.21
C ALA A 89 -5.47 0.42 6.23
N GLU A 90 -6.52 0.65 7.02
CA GLU A 90 -6.58 1.56 8.15
C GLU A 90 -6.61 3.04 7.74
N GLU A 91 -5.52 3.78 7.98
CA GLU A 91 -5.48 5.24 7.88
C GLU A 91 -5.43 5.71 6.41
N ILE A 92 -6.49 5.41 5.65
CA ILE A 92 -6.63 5.73 4.22
C ILE A 92 -7.97 6.41 3.89
N THR A 93 -7.94 7.27 2.88
CA THR A 93 -9.07 8.01 2.30
C THR A 93 -8.92 8.11 0.78
N ASP A 94 -9.86 8.77 0.11
CA ASP A 94 -9.86 9.03 -1.34
C ASP A 94 -9.58 7.76 -2.16
N LEU A 95 -10.32 6.70 -1.85
CA LEU A 95 -10.12 5.36 -2.37
C LEU A 95 -10.46 5.26 -3.86
N ALA A 96 -9.58 4.63 -4.61
CA ALA A 96 -9.83 4.30 -6.01
C ALA A 96 -11.04 3.36 -6.15
N THR A 97 -11.80 3.55 -7.23
CA THR A 97 -13.08 2.84 -7.42
C THR A 97 -12.86 1.36 -7.75
N PRO A 98 -13.56 0.42 -7.09
CA PRO A 98 -13.57 -0.99 -7.48
C PRO A 98 -13.90 -1.21 -8.96
N GLY A 99 -13.19 -2.13 -9.61
CA GLY A 99 -13.31 -2.42 -11.03
C GLY A 99 -12.52 -1.47 -11.94
N SER A 100 -11.95 -0.39 -11.42
CA SER A 100 -11.09 0.51 -12.20
C SER A 100 -9.70 -0.09 -12.42
N TYR A 101 -9.04 0.41 -13.47
CA TYR A 101 -7.65 0.12 -13.79
C TYR A 101 -6.82 1.38 -13.57
N LEU A 102 -5.75 1.26 -12.78
CA LEU A 102 -4.82 2.36 -12.55
C LEU A 102 -3.51 2.08 -13.27
N GLN A 103 -2.93 3.13 -13.84
CA GLN A 103 -1.57 3.13 -14.36
C GLN A 103 -0.57 3.29 -13.22
N GLN A 104 0.68 2.86 -13.44
CA GLN A 104 1.78 3.07 -12.51
C GLN A 104 1.86 4.55 -12.08
N GLY A 105 2.01 4.79 -10.77
CA GLY A 105 2.10 6.13 -10.20
C GLY A 105 0.77 6.84 -9.99
N GLN A 106 -0.36 6.25 -10.39
CA GLN A 106 -1.66 6.82 -10.02
C GLN A 106 -2.02 6.46 -8.56
N PRO A 107 -2.68 7.36 -7.81
CA PRO A 107 -3.07 7.09 -6.43
C PRO A 107 -4.12 5.98 -6.33
N ILE A 108 -3.86 4.99 -5.47
CA ILE A 108 -4.84 3.99 -5.02
C ILE A 108 -5.70 4.57 -3.89
N ALA A 109 -5.05 5.29 -2.98
CA ALA A 109 -5.64 5.91 -1.81
C ALA A 109 -4.72 7.04 -1.34
N ARG A 110 -5.16 7.81 -0.34
CA ARG A 110 -4.35 8.81 0.35
C ARG A 110 -4.32 8.52 1.84
N TYR A 111 -3.22 8.85 2.51
CA TYR A 111 -3.08 8.73 3.95
C TYR A 111 -4.05 9.67 4.69
N ALA A 112 -4.84 9.15 5.62
CA ALA A 112 -5.79 9.88 6.43
C ALA A 112 -5.16 10.35 7.76
N PRO A 113 -5.85 11.14 8.60
CA PRO A 113 -5.45 11.42 9.98
C PRO A 113 -6.35 10.69 10.99
N SER A 114 -6.12 9.39 11.19
CA SER A 114 -6.94 8.50 12.03
C SER A 114 -6.19 7.93 13.25
N GLY A 115 -4.85 7.95 13.26
CA GLY A 115 -4.02 7.65 14.43
C GLY A 115 -3.58 6.20 14.61
N THR A 116 -3.69 5.35 13.59
CA THR A 116 -3.23 3.96 13.65
C THR A 116 -2.04 3.66 12.74
N GLY A 117 -1.75 4.53 11.77
CA GLY A 117 -0.88 4.22 10.66
C GLY A 117 -1.63 3.45 9.56
N ILE A 118 -0.94 3.20 8.45
CA ILE A 118 -1.42 2.24 7.44
C ILE A 118 -0.76 0.90 7.65
N GLU A 119 -1.46 -0.17 7.26
CA GLU A 119 -0.84 -1.48 7.04
C GLU A 119 -0.86 -1.79 5.53
N PHE A 120 0.30 -2.14 4.95
CA PHE A 120 0.45 -2.53 3.54
C PHE A 120 0.94 -3.96 3.41
N GLY A 121 0.21 -4.81 2.67
CA GLY A 121 0.48 -6.24 2.66
C GLY A 121 0.01 -7.01 1.43
N TRP A 122 0.25 -8.32 1.45
CA TRP A 122 -0.33 -9.25 0.48
C TRP A 122 -1.74 -9.66 0.90
N SER A 123 -2.64 -9.80 -0.07
CA SER A 123 -4.03 -10.20 0.15
C SER A 123 -4.37 -11.46 -0.66
N THR A 124 -5.52 -12.03 -0.34
CA THR A 124 -6.23 -13.00 -1.18
C THR A 124 -7.16 -12.26 -2.15
N THR A 125 -7.73 -12.96 -3.13
CA THR A 125 -8.71 -12.37 -4.06
C THR A 125 -10.00 -11.90 -3.39
N ASN A 126 -10.24 -12.28 -2.14
CA ASN A 126 -11.43 -11.92 -1.37
C ASN A 126 -11.14 -10.86 -0.30
N GLY A 127 -9.95 -10.25 -0.30
CA GLY A 127 -9.58 -9.19 0.63
C GLY A 127 -9.18 -9.67 2.04
N VAL A 128 -9.01 -10.97 2.26
CA VAL A 128 -8.39 -11.50 3.48
C VAL A 128 -6.87 -11.32 3.37
N THR A 129 -6.23 -10.79 4.42
CA THR A 129 -4.76 -10.67 4.46
C THR A 129 -4.11 -12.04 4.28
N LEU A 130 -3.02 -12.12 3.53
CA LEU A 130 -2.39 -13.40 3.23
C LEU A 130 -1.86 -14.07 4.51
N ALA A 131 -1.42 -13.28 5.49
CA ALA A 131 -1.05 -13.75 6.82
C ALA A 131 -2.18 -14.54 7.49
N MET A 132 -3.37 -13.94 7.59
CA MET A 132 -4.57 -14.59 8.14
C MET A 132 -4.93 -15.86 7.37
N ALA A 133 -4.85 -15.82 6.04
CA ALA A 133 -5.25 -16.94 5.19
C ALA A 133 -4.28 -18.14 5.23
N THR A 134 -3.05 -17.97 5.72
CA THR A 134 -2.00 -19.01 5.62
C THR A 134 -1.51 -19.52 6.97
N THR A 135 -0.99 -18.63 7.81
CA THR A 135 -0.39 -18.99 9.11
C THR A 135 -1.24 -18.58 10.30
N GLY A 136 -2.27 -17.76 10.07
CA GLY A 136 -2.92 -16.99 11.11
C GLY A 136 -2.10 -15.74 11.48
N TYR A 137 -2.66 -14.94 12.39
CA TYR A 137 -2.11 -13.67 12.84
C TYR A 137 -2.24 -13.55 14.36
N GLU A 138 -1.20 -12.99 14.96
CA GLU A 138 -1.19 -12.45 16.30
C GLU A 138 -0.51 -11.08 16.22
N GLU A 139 -1.11 -10.08 16.87
CA GLU A 139 -0.68 -8.68 16.76
C GLU A 139 0.78 -8.50 17.15
N GLY A 140 1.54 -7.81 16.28
CA GLY A 140 2.96 -7.56 16.48
C GLY A 140 3.88 -8.76 16.26
N ILE A 141 3.37 -9.93 15.85
CA ILE A 141 4.19 -11.10 15.53
C ILE A 141 4.45 -11.19 14.01
N PRO A 142 5.71 -11.06 13.55
CA PRO A 142 6.04 -11.10 12.13
C PRO A 142 5.66 -12.42 11.44
N THR A 143 4.73 -12.36 10.48
CA THR A 143 4.34 -13.53 9.68
C THR A 143 5.20 -13.70 8.43
N PRO A 144 5.23 -14.89 7.79
CA PRO A 144 5.90 -15.06 6.49
C PRO A 144 5.36 -14.11 5.41
N ALA A 145 4.06 -13.83 5.42
CA ALA A 145 3.45 -12.88 4.47
C ALA A 145 3.96 -11.45 4.72
N GLY A 146 3.95 -10.99 5.98
CA GLY A 146 4.48 -9.69 6.38
C GLY A 146 5.96 -9.51 5.98
N LYS A 147 6.80 -10.51 6.30
CA LYS A 147 8.23 -10.52 5.90
C LYS A 147 8.41 -10.44 4.40
N SER A 148 7.59 -11.16 3.64
CA SER A 148 7.69 -11.18 2.18
C SER A 148 7.32 -9.84 1.55
N ILE A 149 6.29 -9.14 2.07
CA ILE A 149 5.95 -7.80 1.56
C ILE A 149 6.99 -6.76 1.97
N ARG A 150 7.60 -6.87 3.16
CA ARG A 150 8.73 -6.01 3.56
C ARG A 150 9.92 -6.20 2.63
N ALA A 151 10.28 -7.44 2.31
CA ALA A 151 11.34 -7.74 1.36
C ALA A 151 11.02 -7.18 -0.04
N TRP A 152 9.76 -7.29 -0.48
CA TRP A 152 9.30 -6.69 -1.73
C TRP A 152 9.45 -5.17 -1.73
N LEU A 153 8.95 -4.46 -0.70
CA LEU A 153 9.12 -3.01 -0.56
C LEU A 153 10.60 -2.60 -0.55
N ASN A 154 11.46 -3.33 0.17
CA ASN A 154 12.90 -3.06 0.20
C ASN A 154 13.56 -3.25 -1.17
N SER A 155 13.14 -4.24 -1.95
CA SER A 155 13.62 -4.42 -3.32
C SER A 155 13.28 -3.24 -4.24
N LEU A 156 12.27 -2.43 -3.85
CA LEU A 156 11.86 -1.21 -4.54
C LEU A 156 12.53 0.06 -4.00
N GLY A 157 13.47 -0.08 -3.06
CA GLY A 157 14.16 1.05 -2.44
C GLY A 157 13.34 1.76 -1.36
N ALA A 158 12.31 1.11 -0.80
CA ALA A 158 11.50 1.69 0.27
C ALA A 158 12.26 1.83 1.61
N ASN A 159 13.34 1.06 1.79
CA ASN A 159 14.19 1.07 2.99
C ASN A 159 13.38 0.87 4.29
N ALA A 160 12.42 -0.06 4.28
CA ALA A 160 11.59 -0.43 5.41
C ALA A 160 12.35 -1.19 6.53
N GLY A 161 13.68 -1.33 6.44
CA GLY A 161 14.49 -2.06 7.42
C GLY A 161 14.26 -3.58 7.40
N ASN A 162 14.69 -4.27 8.46
CA ASN A 162 14.74 -5.75 8.47
C ASN A 162 13.59 -6.44 9.22
N GLY A 163 12.81 -5.72 10.02
CA GLY A 163 11.65 -6.26 10.75
C GLY A 163 12.07 -6.96 12.02
#